data_AF-A0A7Z9BWL0-F1
#
_entry.id   AF-A0A7Z9BWL0-F1
#
_cell.length_a   1.000
_cell.length_b   1.000
_cell.length_c   1.000
_cell.angle_alpha   90.00
_cell.angle_beta   90.00
_cell.angle_gamma   90.00
#
_symmetry.space_group_name_H-M   'P 1'
#
loop_
_entity.id
_entity.type
_entity.pdbx_description
1 polymer ?
#
loop_
_entity_poly.entity_id
_entity_poly.type
_entity_poly.pdbx_seq_one_letter_code
_entity_poly.pdbx_strand_id
1 'polypeptide(L)'
;MTDFTNITPGGGLTAHESAGGHTLARHVDLTETELANRLATQITLPRASSFLNREIAEQAISDAINANQTQITNWLSGNSSRLQINHTATNPIGVTLTRGAPSTVPDHNLQILFRRDSTLRLGYYILTAYPEP
;
A
#
# COMPACT_ATOMS: atom_id res chain seq x y z
N MET A 1 18.40 15.08 -8.18
CA MET A 1 17.80 14.43 -7.01
C MET A 1 16.36 14.88 -6.95
N THR A 2 15.40 13.99 -7.19
CA THR A 2 14.01 14.28 -6.84
C THR A 2 13.89 14.10 -5.34
N ASP A 3 13.79 15.21 -4.60
CA ASP A 3 13.51 15.19 -3.16
C ASP A 3 12.11 14.63 -2.95
N PHE A 4 12.01 13.32 -2.72
CA PHE A 4 10.77 12.72 -2.25
C PHE A 4 10.61 13.12 -0.79
N THR A 5 9.69 14.05 -0.52
CA THR A 5 9.23 14.30 0.85
C THR A 5 8.72 12.98 1.40
N ASN A 6 9.29 12.53 2.52
CA ASN A 6 8.82 11.33 3.20
C ASN A 6 7.49 11.65 3.91
N ILE A 7 6.37 11.48 3.20
CA ILE A 7 5.02 11.81 3.71
C ILE A 7 4.52 10.68 4.61
N THR A 8 4.84 9.43 4.28
CA THR A 8 4.46 8.28 5.09
C THR A 8 5.27 8.23 6.41
N PRO A 9 4.62 8.06 7.57
CA PRO A 9 5.31 7.94 8.85
C PRO A 9 6.38 6.85 8.84
N GLY A 10 7.48 7.07 9.56
CA GLY A 10 8.55 6.07 9.68
C GLY A 10 9.70 6.22 8.68
N GLY A 11 9.72 7.31 7.91
CA GLY A 11 10.80 7.62 6.96
C GLY A 11 10.45 7.31 5.51
N GLY A 12 9.15 7.33 5.15
CA GLY A 12 8.68 7.07 3.80
C GLY A 12 8.63 5.59 3.44
N LEU A 13 8.11 5.27 2.25
CA LEU A 13 7.94 3.87 1.83
C LEU A 13 9.27 3.12 1.67
N THR A 14 10.36 3.82 1.32
CA THR A 14 11.70 3.21 1.26
C THR A 14 12.15 2.62 2.59
N ALA A 15 11.85 3.28 3.72
CA ALA A 15 12.17 2.77 5.04
C ALA A 15 11.33 1.51 5.38
N HIS A 16 10.06 1.50 4.99
CA HIS A 16 9.19 0.32 5.17
C HIS A 16 9.66 -0.87 4.35
N GLU A 17 10.11 -0.66 3.11
CA GLU A 17 10.68 -1.73 2.30
C GLU A 17 12.00 -2.26 2.84
N SER A 18 12.84 -1.38 3.38
CA SER A 18 14.09 -1.77 4.06
C SER A 18 13.81 -2.64 5.29
N ALA A 19 12.65 -2.49 5.93
CA ALA A 19 12.17 -3.33 7.03
C ALA A 19 11.47 -4.64 6.57
N GLY A 20 11.36 -4.88 5.26
CA GLY A 20 10.75 -6.08 4.67
C GLY A 20 9.38 -5.85 4.03
N GLY A 21 8.93 -4.61 3.91
CA GLY A 21 7.78 -4.23 3.09
C GLY A 21 8.05 -4.33 1.59
N HIS A 22 7.00 -4.16 0.79
CA HIS A 22 7.13 -4.23 -0.67
C HIS A 22 6.06 -3.42 -1.43
N THR A 23 5.66 -2.25 -0.89
CA THR A 23 4.67 -1.37 -1.53
C THR A 23 5.21 -0.73 -2.82
N LEU A 24 6.39 -0.11 -2.79
CA LEU A 24 6.99 0.53 -3.97
C LEU A 24 7.27 -0.51 -5.04
N ALA A 25 7.91 -1.61 -4.67
CA ALA A 25 8.37 -2.62 -5.60
C ALA A 25 7.24 -3.35 -6.35
N ARG A 26 6.01 -3.36 -5.81
CA ARG A 26 4.91 -4.18 -6.34
C ARG A 26 3.63 -3.43 -6.66
N HIS A 27 3.51 -2.18 -6.25
CA HIS A 27 2.23 -1.47 -6.28
C HIS A 27 2.37 0.02 -6.57
N VAL A 28 3.51 0.52 -7.03
CA VAL A 28 3.69 1.94 -7.35
C VAL A 28 4.19 2.09 -8.78
N ASP A 29 3.53 2.96 -9.55
CA ASP A 29 3.92 3.34 -10.91
C ASP A 29 4.08 2.14 -11.88
N LEU A 30 3.25 1.10 -11.71
CA LEU A 30 3.21 -0.03 -12.63
C LEU A 30 2.30 0.25 -13.82
N THR A 31 2.80 -0.07 -14.99
CA THR A 31 2.06 -0.03 -16.24
C THR A 31 0.99 -1.13 -16.32
N GLU A 32 -0.01 -0.94 -17.16
CA GLU A 32 -1.04 -1.96 -17.41
C GLU A 32 -0.44 -3.30 -17.88
N THR A 33 0.62 -3.25 -18.71
CA THR A 33 1.36 -4.43 -19.16
C THR A 33 2.02 -5.18 -17.99
N GLU A 34 2.61 -4.47 -17.02
CA GLU A 34 3.20 -5.09 -15.83
C GLU A 34 2.15 -5.72 -14.92
N LEU A 35 1.00 -5.06 -14.75
CA LEU A 35 -0.14 -5.62 -14.02
C LEU A 35 -0.70 -6.87 -14.72
N ALA A 36 -0.83 -6.84 -16.04
CA ALA A 36 -1.27 -8.00 -16.83
C ALA A 36 -0.26 -9.16 -16.74
N ASN A 37 1.04 -8.87 -16.82
CA ASN A 37 2.10 -9.86 -16.65
C ASN A 37 2.08 -10.48 -15.24
N ARG A 38 1.84 -9.67 -14.20
CA ARG A 38 1.67 -10.17 -12.83
C ARG A 38 0.49 -11.14 -12.74
N LEU A 39 -0.64 -10.83 -13.36
CA LEU A 39 -1.79 -11.73 -13.40
C LEU A 39 -1.49 -13.00 -14.21
N ALA A 40 -0.77 -12.91 -15.32
CA ALA A 40 -0.41 -14.07 -16.13
C ALA A 40 0.53 -15.03 -15.38
N THR A 41 1.49 -14.49 -14.64
CA THR A 41 2.51 -15.27 -13.91
C THR A 41 2.03 -15.77 -12.55
N GLN A 42 1.18 -15.01 -11.86
CA GLN A 42 0.61 -15.37 -10.56
C GLN A 42 -0.86 -15.77 -10.75
N ILE A 43 -1.07 -17.01 -11.20
CA ILE A 43 -2.38 -17.52 -11.62
C ILE A 43 -3.47 -17.48 -10.53
N THR A 44 -3.09 -17.44 -9.26
CA THR A 44 -4.01 -17.38 -8.12
C THR A 44 -4.51 -15.97 -7.83
N LEU A 45 -3.87 -14.92 -8.35
CA LEU A 45 -4.31 -13.55 -8.12
C LEU A 45 -5.54 -13.23 -8.98
N PRO A 46 -6.66 -12.77 -8.38
CA PRO A 46 -7.82 -12.34 -9.14
C PRO A 46 -7.63 -10.92 -9.73
N ARG A 47 -6.77 -10.10 -9.11
CA ARG A 47 -6.52 -8.71 -9.48
C ARG A 47 -5.10 -8.27 -9.18
N ALA A 48 -4.64 -7.25 -9.89
CA ALA A 48 -3.36 -6.58 -9.66
C ALA A 48 -3.59 -5.06 -9.76
N SER A 49 -2.95 -4.30 -8.88
CA SER A 49 -3.20 -2.86 -8.76
C SER A 49 -1.93 -2.09 -8.50
N SER A 50 -1.97 -0.81 -8.83
CA SER A 50 -0.88 0.14 -8.64
C SER A 50 -1.40 1.52 -8.28
N PHE A 51 -0.73 2.17 -7.33
CA PHE A 51 -0.81 3.61 -7.16
C PHE A 51 -0.29 4.31 -8.42
N LEU A 52 -0.83 5.49 -8.68
CA LEU A 52 -0.46 6.31 -9.84
C LEU A 52 1.01 6.72 -9.80
N ASN A 53 1.55 7.03 -8.63
CA ASN A 53 2.97 7.30 -8.42
C ASN A 53 3.29 7.23 -6.92
N ARG A 54 4.58 7.41 -6.58
CA ARG A 54 5.05 7.36 -5.19
C ARG A 54 4.42 8.43 -4.30
N GLU A 55 4.30 9.67 -4.77
CA GLU A 55 3.75 10.76 -3.97
C GLU A 55 2.29 10.49 -3.57
N ILE A 56 1.47 10.04 -4.53
CA ILE A 56 0.08 9.67 -4.30
C ILE A 56 -0.02 8.47 -3.35
N ALA A 57 0.86 7.47 -3.51
CA ALA A 57 0.93 6.34 -2.58
C ALA A 57 1.24 6.81 -1.15
N GLU A 58 2.28 7.62 -0.98
CA GLU A 58 2.70 8.07 0.35
C GLU A 58 1.65 8.95 1.03
N GLN A 59 0.99 9.84 0.27
CA GLN A 59 -0.08 10.69 0.75
C GLN A 59 -1.31 9.88 1.17
N ALA A 60 -1.82 9.00 0.29
CA ALA A 60 -3.00 8.18 0.58
C ALA A 60 -2.79 7.26 1.80
N ILE A 61 -1.59 6.70 1.94
CA ILE A 61 -1.21 5.88 3.10
C ILE A 61 -1.15 6.71 4.37
N SER A 62 -0.59 7.93 4.31
CA SER A 62 -0.52 8.82 5.46
C SER A 62 -1.91 9.22 5.94
N ASP A 63 -2.80 9.58 5.02
CA ASP A 63 -4.19 9.93 5.32
C ASP A 63 -4.95 8.75 5.93
N ALA A 64 -4.77 7.54 5.39
CA ALA A 64 -5.35 6.32 5.93
C ALA A 64 -4.84 6.01 7.34
N ILE A 65 -3.55 6.19 7.61
CA ILE A 65 -2.97 6.02 8.96
C ILE A 65 -3.58 7.02 9.93
N ASN A 66 -3.64 8.30 9.55
CA ASN A 66 -4.21 9.36 10.37
C ASN A 66 -5.69 9.09 10.70
N ALA A 67 -6.48 8.66 9.72
CA ALA A 67 -7.88 8.32 9.90
C ALA A 67 -8.12 7.09 10.78
N ASN A 68 -7.14 6.17 10.87
CA ASN A 68 -7.26 4.91 11.59
C ASN A 68 -6.35 4.83 12.84
N GLN A 69 -5.88 5.97 13.35
CA GLN A 69 -4.89 6.01 14.43
C GLN A 69 -5.32 5.24 15.68
N THR A 70 -6.60 5.32 16.06
CA THR A 70 -7.15 4.55 17.21
C THR A 70 -7.02 3.05 17.00
N GLN A 71 -7.34 2.55 15.81
CA GLN A 71 -7.23 1.12 15.49
C GLN A 71 -5.78 0.65 15.52
N ILE A 72 -4.85 1.46 14.99
CA ILE A 72 -3.41 1.17 14.99
C ILE A 72 -2.87 1.14 16.42
N THR A 73 -3.22 2.13 17.25
CA THR A 73 -2.78 2.19 18.66
C THR A 73 -3.31 1.00 19.46
N ASN A 74 -4.59 0.65 19.29
CA ASN A 74 -5.18 -0.53 19.96
C ASN A 74 -4.55 -1.84 19.47
N TRP A 75 -4.23 -1.93 18.18
CA TRP A 75 -3.52 -3.08 17.66
C TRP A 75 -2.13 -3.19 18.29
N LEU A 76 -1.37 -2.09 18.38
CA LEU A 76 -0.03 -2.08 18.96
C LEU A 76 0.01 -2.47 20.44
N SER A 77 -1.02 -2.14 21.22
CA SER A 77 -1.13 -2.58 22.62
C SER A 77 -1.52 -4.05 22.80
N GLY A 78 -2.07 -4.69 21.76
CA GLY A 78 -2.40 -6.11 21.75
C GLY A 78 -1.21 -7.02 21.42
N ASN A 79 -1.46 -8.24 20.96
CA ASN A 79 -0.42 -9.23 20.59
C ASN A 79 -0.47 -9.71 19.12
N SER A 80 -1.39 -9.18 18.30
CA SER A 80 -1.49 -9.59 16.90
C SER A 80 -0.25 -9.15 16.11
N SER A 81 0.29 -10.06 15.30
CA SER A 81 1.48 -9.78 14.48
C SER A 81 1.18 -8.89 13.27
N ARG A 82 -0.09 -8.78 12.87
CA ARG A 82 -0.53 -8.01 11.70
C ARG A 82 -1.80 -7.23 11.97
N LEU A 83 -1.95 -6.12 11.25
CA LEU A 83 -3.17 -5.34 11.17
C LEU A 83 -3.44 -5.01 9.71
N GLN A 84 -4.66 -5.28 9.26
CA GLN A 84 -5.16 -4.74 8.01
C GLN A 84 -6.08 -3.56 8.32
N ILE A 85 -5.90 -2.46 7.59
CA ILE A 85 -6.86 -1.36 7.55
C ILE A 85 -7.27 -1.11 6.10
N ASN A 86 -8.51 -0.65 5.94
CA ASN A 86 -9.04 -0.22 4.66
C ASN A 86 -9.37 1.28 4.77
N HIS A 87 -9.20 2.02 3.69
CA HIS A 87 -9.52 3.44 3.60
C HIS A 87 -10.02 3.77 2.20
N THR A 88 -10.91 4.75 2.08
CA THR A 88 -11.40 5.24 0.79
C THR A 88 -11.00 6.69 0.65
N ALA A 89 -10.20 6.99 -0.37
CA ALA A 89 -9.77 8.34 -0.67
C ALA A 89 -10.82 9.10 -1.49
N THR A 90 -10.84 10.43 -1.37
CA THR A 90 -11.76 11.29 -2.12
C THR A 90 -11.49 11.24 -3.63
N ASN A 91 -10.22 11.23 -4.02
CA ASN A 91 -9.79 11.17 -5.42
C ASN A 91 -9.23 9.77 -5.74
N PRO A 92 -9.23 9.36 -7.02
CA PRO A 92 -8.57 8.12 -7.41
C PRO A 92 -7.08 8.16 -7.03
N ILE A 93 -6.60 7.10 -6.38
CA ILE A 93 -5.23 6.96 -5.90
C ILE A 93 -4.39 6.03 -6.79
N GLY A 94 -5.05 5.27 -7.65
CA GLY A 94 -4.43 4.22 -8.42
C GLY A 94 -5.37 3.61 -9.43
N VAL A 95 -4.93 2.47 -9.94
CA VAL A 95 -5.66 1.66 -10.90
C VAL A 95 -5.63 0.20 -10.49
N THR A 96 -6.68 -0.53 -10.87
CA THR A 96 -6.81 -1.97 -10.67
C THR A 96 -7.11 -2.66 -11.99
N LEU A 97 -6.39 -3.74 -12.29
CA LEU A 97 -6.68 -4.68 -13.37
C LEU A 97 -7.23 -5.98 -12.77
N THR A 98 -8.44 -6.33 -13.17
CA THR A 98 -9.05 -7.63 -12.83
C THR A 98 -8.72 -8.65 -13.92
N ARG A 99 -8.44 -9.90 -13.53
CA ARG A 99 -8.17 -10.99 -14.48
C ARG A 99 -9.30 -11.12 -15.50
N GLY A 100 -8.94 -11.09 -16.78
CA GLY A 100 -9.88 -11.19 -17.89
C GLY A 100 -10.54 -9.86 -18.28
N ALA A 101 -10.30 -8.77 -17.54
CA ALA A 101 -10.71 -7.44 -17.97
C ALA A 101 -9.81 -6.93 -19.11
N PRO A 102 -10.35 -6.09 -20.01
CA PRO A 102 -9.59 -5.59 -21.17
C PRO A 102 -8.61 -4.47 -20.81
N SER A 103 -8.80 -3.79 -19.69
CA SER A 103 -7.98 -2.67 -19.24
C SER A 103 -8.10 -2.45 -17.74
N THR A 104 -7.22 -1.62 -17.21
CA THR A 104 -7.30 -1.10 -15.84
C THR A 104 -8.50 -0.16 -15.63
N VAL A 105 -8.95 -0.04 -14.38
CA VAL A 105 -9.95 0.94 -13.93
C VAL A 105 -9.40 1.80 -12.79
N PRO A 106 -9.74 3.10 -12.71
CA PRO A 106 -9.37 3.94 -11.56
C PRO A 106 -9.95 3.42 -10.25
N ASP A 107 -9.19 3.56 -9.16
CA ASP A 107 -9.55 3.06 -7.84
C ASP A 107 -9.29 4.10 -6.75
N HIS A 108 -10.19 4.14 -5.78
CA HIS A 108 -10.19 5.05 -4.62
C HIS A 108 -9.92 4.31 -3.31
N ASN A 109 -10.14 3.00 -3.31
CA ASN A 109 -10.06 2.17 -2.12
C ASN A 109 -8.61 1.72 -1.92
N LEU A 110 -8.19 1.72 -0.67
CA LEU A 110 -6.83 1.43 -0.23
C LEU A 110 -6.89 0.35 0.85
N GLN A 111 -6.13 -0.71 0.67
CA GLN A 111 -5.84 -1.67 1.71
C GLN A 111 -4.38 -1.54 2.16
N ILE A 112 -4.16 -1.46 3.47
CA ILE A 112 -2.82 -1.43 4.06
C ILE A 112 -2.69 -2.60 5.02
N LEU A 113 -1.61 -3.36 4.88
CA LEU A 113 -1.24 -4.42 5.80
C LEU A 113 0.03 -4.01 6.54
N PHE A 114 -0.10 -3.84 7.86
CA PHE A 114 1.02 -3.62 8.77
C PHE A 114 1.53 -4.96 9.30
N ARG A 115 2.83 -5.00 9.58
CA ARG A 115 3.46 -6.05 10.36
C ARG A 115 4.16 -5.45 11.56
N ARG A 116 3.92 -6.04 12.73
CA ARG A 116 4.54 -5.59 13.97
C ARG A 116 6.03 -5.88 13.96
N ASP A 117 6.80 -4.92 14.44
CA ASP A 117 8.22 -5.05 14.73
C ASP A 117 8.58 -4.07 15.86
N SER A 118 8.75 -4.60 17.08
CA SER A 118 9.05 -3.80 18.26
C SER A 118 10.47 -3.22 18.25
N THR A 119 11.32 -3.62 17.32
CA THR A 119 12.67 -3.04 17.16
C THR A 119 12.63 -1.71 16.40
N LEU A 120 11.54 -1.44 15.67
CA LEU A 120 11.35 -0.20 14.92
C LEU A 120 10.73 0.88 15.80
N ARG A 121 11.05 2.15 15.51
CA ARG A 121 10.54 3.32 16.26
C ARG A 121 9.01 3.41 16.28
N LEU A 122 8.33 2.98 15.21
CA LEU A 122 6.87 2.97 15.15
C LEU A 122 6.25 1.71 15.78
N GLY A 123 7.05 0.70 16.12
CA GLY A 123 6.57 -0.62 16.54
C GLY A 123 6.02 -1.48 15.38
N TYR A 124 6.10 -0.98 14.14
CA TYR A 124 5.64 -1.67 12.94
C TYR A 124 6.32 -1.12 11.68
N TYR A 125 6.16 -1.86 10.58
CA TYR A 125 6.33 -1.35 9.22
C TYR A 125 5.10 -1.70 8.37
N ILE A 126 4.94 -1.00 7.25
CA ILE A 126 3.97 -1.32 6.22
C ILE A 126 4.51 -2.49 5.42
N LEU A 127 3.93 -3.67 5.59
CA LEU A 127 4.30 -4.85 4.81
C LEU A 127 3.92 -4.65 3.34
N THR A 128 2.71 -4.15 3.11
CA THR A 128 2.25 -3.77 1.78
C THR A 128 1.06 -2.82 1.88
N ALA A 129 0.89 -1.99 0.86
CA ALA A 129 -0.30 -1.20 0.63
C ALA A 129 -0.61 -1.21 -0.87
N TYR A 130 -1.88 -1.20 -1.24
CA TYR A 130 -2.28 -1.18 -2.65
C TYR A 130 -3.74 -0.73 -2.83
N PRO A 131 -4.09 -0.20 -4.01
CA PRO A 131 -5.49 0.01 -4.37
C PRO A 131 -6.25 -1.32 -4.44
N GLU A 132 -7.47 -1.38 -3.93
CA GLU A 132 -8.26 -2.62 -3.87
C GLU A 132 -9.77 -2.31 -3.98
N PRO A 133 -10.45 -2.74 -5.07
CA PRO A 133 -11.87 -2.46 -5.30
C PRO A 133 -12.79 -3.02 -4.22
#